data_AF-A0A850QXA5-F1
#
_entry.id   AF-A0A850QXA5-F1
#
_cell.length_a   1.000
_cell.length_b   1.000
_cell.length_c   1.000
_cell.angle_alpha   90.00
_cell.angle_beta   90.00
_cell.angle_gamma   90.00
#
_symmetry.space_group_name_H-M   'P 1'
#
loop_
_entity.id
_entity.type
_entity.pdbx_description
1 polymer ?
#
loop_
_entity_poly.entity_id
_entity_poly.type
_entity_poly.pdbx_seq_one_letter_code
_entity_poly.pdbx_strand_id
1 'polypeptide(L)'
;MLRKATIAMIMLGLVGCSSAPEKQQQVSTSRPNEFGHQYTGNYFSRVLNRVSHVTSNKPSDYSNFADQADEVTVNSSSMDRKYGPLYRQLEKWIKTDGKVQDLTKYGIQAAQLGGSDDRGNVMFTGYYSPVLEIRHYPDAEYKYPVYAMPKCKGRCPSRAQIYAGALKGQGLELGYSKSMIDVFMMEVQGSGFVHYGDNDEMQYFGYAGKNGHRYVSIGKVLIDRGEVPRDKMSLKAIHDWAEKQSPAKLRELLEQ
;
A
#
# COMPACT_ATOMS: atom_id res chain seq x y z
N MET A 1 -47.54 -48.54 -25.95
CA MET A 1 -46.60 -49.12 -24.95
C MET A 1 -45.30 -48.34 -25.10
N LEU A 2 -44.72 -47.60 -24.16
CA LEU A 2 -44.71 -47.67 -22.71
C LEU A 2 -44.52 -46.25 -22.11
N ARG A 3 -45.29 -46.01 -21.05
CA ARG A 3 -45.14 -45.13 -19.87
C ARG A 3 -43.96 -44.13 -19.79
N LYS A 4 -44.35 -42.88 -19.51
CA LYS A 4 -43.56 -41.83 -18.85
C LYS A 4 -42.97 -42.35 -17.52
N ALA A 5 -41.67 -42.14 -17.31
CA ALA A 5 -41.02 -42.32 -16.02
C ALA A 5 -40.16 -41.08 -15.71
N THR A 6 -40.62 -40.34 -14.70
CA THR A 6 -39.92 -39.23 -14.07
C THR A 6 -38.74 -39.78 -13.26
N ILE A 7 -37.51 -39.44 -13.64
CA ILE A 7 -36.32 -39.74 -12.83
C ILE A 7 -36.13 -38.59 -11.86
N ALA A 8 -36.55 -38.80 -10.61
CA ALA A 8 -36.09 -38.03 -9.47
C ALA A 8 -34.70 -38.56 -9.08
N MET A 9 -33.66 -37.78 -9.36
CA MET A 9 -32.30 -38.11 -8.95
C MET A 9 -32.09 -37.62 -7.52
N ILE A 10 -32.07 -38.58 -6.59
CA ILE A 10 -31.79 -38.39 -5.17
C ILE A 10 -30.31 -38.00 -5.04
N MET A 11 -30.06 -36.75 -4.63
CA MET A 11 -28.75 -36.29 -4.18
C MET A 11 -28.42 -36.98 -2.84
N LEU A 12 -27.48 -37.93 -2.86
CA LEU A 12 -26.83 -38.41 -1.65
C LEU A 12 -25.96 -37.29 -1.07
N GLY A 13 -26.44 -36.63 -0.03
CA GLY A 13 -25.62 -35.79 0.83
C GLY A 13 -24.77 -36.66 1.74
N LEU A 14 -23.45 -36.70 1.49
CA LEU A 14 -22.49 -37.22 2.45
C LEU A 14 -22.33 -36.20 3.57
N VAL A 15 -23.01 -36.48 4.69
CA VAL A 15 -22.82 -35.80 5.97
C VAL A 15 -21.46 -36.24 6.54
N GLY A 16 -20.45 -35.42 6.29
CA GLY A 16 -19.18 -35.50 7.02
C GLY A 16 -19.28 -34.69 8.29
N CYS A 17 -19.51 -35.35 9.43
CA CYS A 17 -19.28 -34.76 10.75
C CYS A 17 -17.77 -34.48 10.91
N SER A 18 -17.35 -33.25 10.66
CA SER A 18 -16.07 -32.73 11.13
C SER A 18 -16.36 -31.70 12.21
N SER A 19 -16.30 -32.11 13.47
CA SER A 19 -16.16 -31.22 14.61
C SER A 19 -15.06 -30.20 14.31
N ALA A 20 -15.40 -28.91 14.39
CA ALA A 20 -14.42 -27.84 14.26
C ALA A 20 -13.31 -28.03 15.30
N PRO A 21 -12.02 -27.99 14.93
CA PRO A 21 -10.97 -28.02 15.93
C PRO A 21 -11.03 -26.68 16.68
N GLU A 22 -11.28 -26.79 17.98
CA GLU A 22 -11.14 -25.73 18.96
C GLU A 22 -9.76 -25.09 18.77
N LYS A 23 -9.70 -23.84 18.28
CA LYS A 23 -8.46 -23.08 18.18
C LYS A 23 -8.01 -22.68 19.58
N GLN A 24 -7.53 -23.63 20.37
CA GLN A 24 -6.58 -23.34 21.43
C GLN A 24 -5.24 -23.04 20.76
N GLN A 25 -5.08 -21.78 20.36
CA GLN A 25 -3.80 -21.26 19.92
C GLN A 25 -2.90 -21.21 21.16
N GLN A 26 -2.16 -22.31 21.40
CA GLN A 26 -1.03 -22.32 22.31
C GLN A 26 -0.14 -21.13 21.93
N VAL A 27 -0.13 -20.12 22.79
CA VAL A 27 0.78 -18.98 22.69
C VAL A 27 2.17 -19.54 22.92
N SER A 28 2.85 -19.89 21.83
CA SER A 28 4.28 -20.17 21.84
C SER A 28 4.99 -18.93 22.36
N THR A 29 5.50 -19.01 23.58
CA THR A 29 6.25 -17.94 24.27
C THR A 29 7.68 -17.78 23.74
N SER A 30 8.02 -18.35 22.58
CA SER A 30 9.41 -18.49 22.12
C SER A 30 9.73 -17.77 20.81
N ARG A 31 8.80 -17.02 20.22
CA ARG A 31 9.12 -16.12 19.10
C ARG A 31 9.12 -14.67 19.59
N PRO A 32 10.18 -13.89 19.33
CA PRO A 32 10.14 -12.45 19.56
C PRO A 32 8.93 -11.88 18.84
N ASN A 33 8.31 -10.87 19.46
CA ASN A 33 7.26 -10.11 18.81
C ASN A 33 7.86 -9.19 17.73
N GLU A 34 8.25 -9.80 16.61
CA GLU A 34 9.01 -9.13 15.53
C GLU A 34 8.24 -7.98 14.87
N PHE A 35 6.91 -7.98 14.95
CA PHE A 35 6.02 -6.99 14.33
C PHE A 35 5.29 -6.09 15.33
N GLY A 36 5.66 -6.14 16.61
CA GLY A 36 5.10 -5.24 17.63
C GLY A 36 3.66 -5.55 18.06
N HIS A 37 3.13 -6.74 17.77
CA HIS A 37 1.83 -7.21 18.22
C HIS A 37 1.66 -7.18 19.74
N GLN A 38 0.53 -6.69 20.23
CA GLN A 38 0.20 -6.72 21.64
C GLN A 38 -1.00 -7.63 21.89
N TYR A 39 -0.96 -8.35 23.01
CA TYR A 39 -2.01 -9.27 23.45
C TYR A 39 -2.42 -8.95 24.88
N THR A 40 -2.87 -7.72 25.09
CA THR A 40 -3.16 -7.15 26.42
C THR A 40 -4.65 -7.18 26.80
N GLY A 41 -5.53 -7.73 25.94
CA GLY A 41 -6.97 -7.74 26.16
C GLY A 41 -7.75 -8.85 25.43
N ASN A 42 -9.07 -8.73 25.46
CA ASN A 42 -10.02 -9.63 24.81
C ASN A 42 -10.13 -9.36 23.31
N TYR A 43 -10.76 -10.29 22.59
CA TYR A 43 -11.09 -10.11 21.18
C TYR A 43 -12.11 -8.98 20.97
N PHE A 44 -11.93 -8.23 19.89
CA PHE A 44 -12.85 -7.23 19.42
C PHE A 44 -13.92 -7.87 18.54
N SER A 45 -15.20 -7.64 18.86
CA SER A 45 -16.33 -8.22 18.12
C SER A 45 -16.72 -7.44 16.86
N ARG A 46 -16.10 -6.26 16.65
CA ARG A 46 -16.37 -5.36 15.52
C ARG A 46 -15.05 -4.80 14.98
N VAL A 47 -15.10 -4.30 13.75
CA VAL A 47 -13.98 -3.56 13.14
C VAL A 47 -13.66 -2.31 13.97
N LEU A 48 -14.68 -1.58 14.43
CA LEU A 48 -14.54 -0.36 15.20
C LEU A 48 -15.31 -0.46 16.52
N ASN A 49 -14.61 -0.32 17.64
CA ASN A 49 -15.12 -0.57 18.99
C ASN A 49 -15.01 0.70 19.83
N ARG A 50 -16.14 1.29 20.20
CA ARG A 50 -16.14 2.54 20.99
C ARG A 50 -15.46 2.31 22.34
N VAL A 51 -14.57 3.21 22.73
CA VAL A 51 -13.89 3.19 24.02
C VAL A 51 -14.12 4.51 24.75
N SER A 52 -14.33 4.45 26.06
CA SER A 52 -14.50 5.64 26.89
C SER A 52 -13.17 6.25 27.33
N HIS A 53 -12.10 5.46 27.35
CA HIS A 53 -10.77 5.87 27.78
C HIS A 53 -9.70 5.25 26.88
N VAL A 54 -8.69 6.06 26.53
CA VAL A 54 -7.48 5.59 25.83
C VAL A 54 -6.32 5.68 26.81
N THR A 55 -5.57 4.60 26.95
CA THR A 55 -4.37 4.55 27.79
C THR A 55 -3.15 4.40 26.91
N SER A 56 -2.18 5.31 27.05
CA SER A 56 -0.86 5.19 26.45
C SER A 56 0.20 5.57 27.48
N ASN A 57 1.28 4.79 27.54
CA ASN A 57 2.50 5.12 28.27
C ASN A 57 3.60 5.61 27.32
N LYS A 58 3.27 5.82 26.04
CA LYS A 58 4.19 6.32 25.02
C LYS A 58 4.03 7.83 24.88
N PRO A 59 5.14 8.57 24.67
CA PRO A 59 5.05 9.99 24.34
C PRO A 59 4.24 10.17 23.06
N SER A 60 3.51 11.27 22.99
CA SER A 60 2.77 11.65 21.79
C SER A 60 3.48 12.81 21.10
N ASP A 61 3.51 12.79 19.78
CA ASP A 61 4.04 13.87 18.95
C ASP A 61 2.94 14.37 18.03
N TYR A 62 2.60 15.65 18.18
CA TYR A 62 1.56 16.33 17.41
C TYR A 62 2.12 17.49 16.58
N SER A 63 3.45 17.59 16.46
CA SER A 63 4.14 18.73 15.84
C SER A 63 3.61 19.05 14.43
N ASN A 64 3.33 18.03 13.64
CA ASN A 64 2.85 18.18 12.26
C ASN A 64 1.32 18.15 12.11
N PHE A 65 0.56 18.00 13.19
CA PHE A 65 -0.89 17.81 13.09
C PHE A 65 -1.60 19.06 12.56
N ALA A 66 -1.22 20.24 13.05
CA ALA A 66 -1.85 21.50 12.64
C ALA A 66 -1.59 21.79 11.16
N ASP A 67 -0.32 21.73 10.73
CA ASP A 67 0.07 21.94 9.34
C ASP A 67 -0.66 20.95 8.41
N GLN A 68 -0.76 19.67 8.80
CA GLN A 68 -1.49 18.68 8.00
C GLN A 68 -3.01 18.93 7.98
N ALA A 69 -3.61 19.42 9.07
CA ALA A 69 -5.03 19.75 9.12
C ALA A 69 -5.35 20.97 8.23
N ASP A 70 -4.44 21.96 8.18
CA ASP A 70 -4.53 23.11 7.29
C ASP A 70 -4.47 22.68 5.83
N GLU A 71 -3.54 21.80 5.46
CA GLU A 71 -3.46 21.23 4.11
C GLU A 71 -4.78 20.57 3.67
N VAL A 72 -5.48 19.88 4.58
CA VAL A 72 -6.78 19.26 4.25
C VAL A 72 -7.88 20.31 4.11
N THR A 73 -7.96 21.25 5.04
CA THR A 73 -9.10 22.19 5.11
C THR A 73 -9.01 23.29 4.06
N VAL A 74 -7.81 23.76 3.74
CA VAL A 74 -7.54 24.76 2.69
C VAL A 74 -7.75 24.16 1.30
N ASN A 75 -7.19 22.97 1.04
CA ASN A 75 -7.26 22.38 -0.30
C ASN A 75 -8.56 21.62 -0.59
N SER A 76 -9.40 21.33 0.42
CA SER A 76 -10.65 20.60 0.23
C SER A 76 -11.80 21.13 1.09
N SER A 77 -12.58 22.05 0.51
CA SER A 77 -13.79 22.61 1.12
C SER A 77 -14.85 21.57 1.50
N SER A 78 -14.89 20.42 0.80
CA SER A 78 -15.79 19.32 1.12
C SER A 78 -15.38 18.60 2.41
N MET A 79 -14.07 18.40 2.60
CA MET A 79 -13.52 17.78 3.80
C MET A 79 -13.58 18.73 4.98
N ASP A 80 -13.29 20.03 4.79
CA ASP A 80 -13.42 21.03 5.84
C ASP A 80 -14.85 21.10 6.39
N ARG A 81 -15.86 21.19 5.52
CA ARG A 81 -17.26 21.22 5.95
C ARG A 81 -17.64 20.01 6.80
N LYS A 82 -17.08 18.84 6.50
CA LYS A 82 -17.41 17.58 7.18
C LYS A 82 -16.59 17.36 8.45
N TYR A 83 -15.30 17.67 8.43
CA TYR A 83 -14.32 17.28 9.47
C TYR A 83 -13.62 18.46 10.14
N GLY A 84 -13.72 19.68 9.61
CA GLY A 84 -13.15 20.90 10.20
C GLY A 84 -13.51 21.13 11.67
N PRO A 85 -14.77 20.91 12.11
CA PRO A 85 -15.11 20.98 13.54
C PRO A 85 -14.30 20.01 14.41
N LEU A 86 -14.03 18.79 13.91
CA LEU A 86 -13.23 17.78 14.61
C LEU A 86 -11.76 18.19 14.67
N TYR A 87 -11.19 18.71 13.57
CA TYR A 87 -9.81 19.22 13.58
C TYR A 87 -9.63 20.34 14.60
N ARG A 88 -10.56 21.29 14.67
CA ARG A 88 -10.52 22.36 15.70
C ARG A 88 -10.63 21.83 17.12
N GLN A 89 -11.43 20.78 17.35
CA GLN A 89 -11.49 20.10 18.67
C GLN A 89 -10.15 19.44 19.02
N LEU A 90 -9.55 18.72 18.07
CA LEU A 90 -8.26 18.05 18.24
C LEU A 90 -7.13 19.06 18.50
N GLU A 91 -7.07 20.15 17.73
CA GLU A 91 -6.10 21.22 17.97
C GLU A 91 -6.26 21.87 19.34
N LYS A 92 -7.49 22.14 19.78
CA LYS A 92 -7.75 22.69 21.12
C LYS A 92 -7.24 21.74 22.20
N TRP A 93 -7.48 20.44 22.04
CA TRP A 93 -6.98 19.40 22.94
C TRP A 93 -5.44 19.36 22.95
N ILE A 94 -4.79 19.33 21.78
CA ILE A 94 -3.32 19.34 21.61
C ILE A 94 -2.70 20.57 22.28
N LYS A 95 -3.25 21.77 22.04
CA LYS A 95 -2.75 23.04 22.57
C LYS A 95 -2.91 23.17 24.10
N THR A 96 -3.78 22.37 24.73
CA THR A 96 -4.05 22.46 26.17
C THR A 96 -3.22 21.45 26.96
N ASP A 97 -3.38 20.16 26.69
CA ASP A 97 -2.66 19.10 27.42
C ASP A 97 -2.20 17.93 26.53
N GLY A 98 -2.85 17.70 25.39
CA GLY A 98 -2.51 16.60 24.46
C GLY A 98 -2.61 15.19 25.09
N LYS A 99 -3.27 15.05 26.24
CA LYS A 99 -3.38 13.77 26.96
C LYS A 99 -4.48 12.92 26.37
N VAL A 100 -4.15 11.74 25.85
CA VAL A 100 -5.13 10.84 25.20
C VAL A 100 -6.25 10.38 26.13
N GLN A 101 -6.01 10.40 27.45
CA GLN A 101 -7.00 10.11 28.48
C GLN A 101 -8.11 11.17 28.53
N ASP A 102 -7.83 12.38 28.06
CA ASP A 102 -8.67 13.57 28.23
C ASP A 102 -9.51 13.89 26.99
N LEU A 103 -9.42 13.11 25.92
CA LEU A 103 -10.17 13.30 24.66
C LEU A 103 -11.66 13.58 24.88
N THR A 104 -12.32 12.84 25.78
CA THR A 104 -13.75 13.00 26.05
C THR A 104 -14.09 14.34 26.70
N LYS A 105 -13.16 14.96 27.44
CA LYS A 105 -13.34 16.32 28.02
C LYS A 105 -13.49 17.38 26.93
N TYR A 106 -12.95 17.10 25.74
CA TYR A 106 -13.04 17.96 24.55
C TYR A 106 -14.16 17.54 23.59
N GLY A 107 -15.01 16.59 23.99
CA GLY A 107 -16.09 16.04 23.15
C GLY A 107 -15.59 15.10 22.05
N ILE A 108 -14.31 14.69 22.09
CA ILE A 108 -13.73 13.80 21.09
C ILE A 108 -14.04 12.35 21.48
N GLN A 109 -14.64 11.63 20.54
CA GLN A 109 -14.96 10.22 20.73
C GLN A 109 -13.83 9.35 20.17
N ALA A 110 -13.41 8.37 20.96
CA ALA A 110 -12.41 7.39 20.54
C ALA A 110 -13.09 6.04 20.25
N ALA A 111 -12.56 5.34 19.24
CA ALA A 111 -12.90 3.96 18.98
C ALA A 111 -11.65 3.19 18.53
N GLN A 112 -11.48 1.99 19.08
CA GLN A 112 -10.35 1.12 18.82
C GLN A 112 -10.66 0.16 17.67
N LEU A 113 -9.72 0.07 16.73
CA LEU A 113 -9.78 -0.89 15.64
C LEU A 113 -9.53 -2.30 16.16
N GLY A 114 -10.29 -3.28 15.67
CA GLY A 114 -10.08 -4.70 15.97
C GLY A 114 -8.74 -5.23 15.45
N GLY A 115 -8.17 -4.60 14.41
CA GLY A 115 -6.93 -5.06 13.80
C GLY A 115 -7.12 -6.26 12.88
N SER A 116 -6.02 -6.79 12.37
CA SER A 116 -6.01 -7.92 11.42
C SER A 116 -6.28 -9.28 12.08
N ASP A 117 -6.16 -9.35 13.41
CA ASP A 117 -6.31 -10.54 14.22
C ASP A 117 -7.44 -10.44 15.25
N ASP A 118 -8.26 -9.39 15.16
CA ASP A 118 -9.32 -9.04 16.13
C ASP A 118 -8.80 -8.79 17.56
N ARG A 119 -7.51 -8.49 17.75
CA ARG A 119 -6.89 -8.24 19.08
C ARG A 119 -6.24 -6.86 19.19
N GLY A 120 -6.59 -5.96 18.28
CA GLY A 120 -6.10 -4.57 18.25
C GLY A 120 -4.83 -4.39 17.45
N ASN A 121 -4.31 -5.44 16.80
CA ASN A 121 -3.09 -5.38 15.99
C ASN A 121 -3.40 -4.91 14.57
N VAL A 122 -3.36 -3.59 14.39
CA VAL A 122 -3.51 -2.94 13.09
C VAL A 122 -2.23 -3.09 12.27
N MET A 123 -2.37 -3.59 11.04
CA MET A 123 -1.25 -3.66 10.11
C MET A 123 -0.86 -2.24 9.67
N PHE A 124 0.37 -1.84 9.97
CA PHE A 124 0.98 -0.62 9.45
C PHE A 124 1.91 -0.94 8.30
N THR A 125 1.74 -0.24 7.19
CA THR A 125 2.63 -0.28 6.02
C THR A 125 3.12 1.12 5.70
N GLY A 126 4.24 1.25 5.00
CA GLY A 126 4.81 2.53 4.59
C GLY A 126 4.81 2.71 3.07
N TYR A 127 4.63 3.95 2.64
CA TYR A 127 4.88 4.41 1.27
C TYR A 127 5.60 5.76 1.34
N TYR A 128 6.26 6.15 0.26
CA TYR A 128 6.98 7.43 0.16
C TYR A 128 7.02 7.91 -1.29
N SER A 129 7.32 9.19 -1.50
CA SER A 129 7.63 9.73 -2.82
C SER A 129 9.13 9.60 -3.08
N PRO A 130 9.60 8.67 -3.94
CA PRO A 130 11.01 8.55 -4.28
C PRO A 130 11.46 9.76 -5.10
N VAL A 131 12.77 10.00 -5.11
CA VAL A 131 13.43 10.99 -5.96
C VAL A 131 14.12 10.26 -7.09
N LEU A 132 13.80 10.60 -8.34
CA LEU A 132 14.42 10.03 -9.54
C LEU A 132 15.23 11.10 -10.27
N GLU A 133 16.51 10.78 -10.53
CA GLU A 133 17.32 11.51 -11.50
C GLU A 133 16.94 11.10 -12.92
N ILE A 134 16.52 12.06 -13.75
CA ILE A 134 16.09 11.82 -15.14
C ILE A 134 16.68 12.84 -16.11
N ARG A 135 16.61 12.57 -17.41
CA ARG A 135 16.94 13.52 -18.48
C ARG A 135 15.78 13.68 -19.44
N HIS A 136 15.69 14.83 -20.10
CA HIS A 136 14.66 15.09 -21.12
C HIS A 136 14.78 14.18 -22.33
N TYR A 137 16.01 13.80 -22.70
CA TYR A 137 16.30 12.99 -23.88
C TYR A 137 17.10 11.75 -23.49
N PRO A 138 16.94 10.63 -24.21
CA PRO A 138 17.65 9.41 -23.87
C PRO A 138 19.10 9.44 -24.34
N ASP A 139 19.98 8.79 -23.57
CA ASP A 139 21.36 8.53 -23.94
C ASP A 139 21.80 7.09 -23.55
N ALA A 140 23.11 6.83 -23.46
CA ALA A 140 23.62 5.51 -23.09
C ALA A 140 23.32 5.11 -21.62
N GLU A 141 23.22 6.10 -20.73
CA GLU A 141 22.96 5.96 -19.30
C GLU A 141 21.46 6.14 -18.99
N TYR A 142 20.88 7.28 -19.34
CA TYR A 142 19.47 7.64 -19.12
C TYR A 142 18.61 7.13 -20.28
N LYS A 143 18.13 5.89 -20.18
CA LYS A 143 17.42 5.22 -21.29
C LYS A 143 16.10 4.56 -20.92
N TYR A 144 15.70 4.61 -19.65
CA TYR A 144 14.46 4.01 -19.17
C TYR A 144 13.37 5.07 -19.03
N PRO A 145 12.41 5.13 -19.96
CA PRO A 145 11.41 6.20 -19.98
C PRO A 145 10.40 6.08 -18.82
N VAL A 146 10.00 7.23 -18.30
CA VAL A 146 8.78 7.43 -17.50
C VAL A 146 7.72 8.02 -18.42
N TYR A 147 6.51 7.44 -18.43
CA TYR A 147 5.48 7.81 -19.39
C TYR A 147 4.33 8.60 -18.77
N ALA A 148 3.80 9.56 -19.52
CA ALA A 148 2.46 10.10 -19.35
C ALA A 148 1.40 9.03 -19.68
N MET A 149 0.17 9.24 -19.21
CA MET A 149 -0.93 8.30 -19.46
C MET A 149 -1.32 8.28 -20.96
N PRO A 150 -1.17 7.14 -21.68
CA PRO A 150 -1.58 7.04 -23.08
C PRO A 150 -3.11 7.06 -23.21
N LYS A 151 -3.61 7.52 -24.37
CA LYS A 151 -5.02 7.39 -24.74
C LYS A 151 -5.26 6.00 -25.34
N CYS A 152 -6.00 5.16 -24.62
CA CYS A 152 -6.32 3.80 -25.07
C CYS A 152 -7.83 3.60 -25.18
N LYS A 153 -8.28 2.90 -26.22
CA LYS A 153 -9.66 2.40 -26.32
C LYS A 153 -9.75 1.08 -25.55
N GLY A 154 -9.89 1.17 -24.23
CA GLY A 154 -9.90 0.02 -23.33
C GLY A 154 -8.54 -0.22 -22.66
N ARG A 155 -8.06 -1.45 -22.69
CA ARG A 155 -6.79 -1.81 -22.02
C ARG A 155 -5.60 -1.27 -22.82
N CYS A 156 -4.69 -0.59 -22.15
CA CYS A 156 -3.44 -0.13 -22.75
C CYS A 156 -2.43 -1.29 -22.91
N PRO A 157 -1.32 -1.09 -23.63
CA PRO A 157 -0.26 -2.07 -23.72
C PRO A 157 0.23 -2.57 -22.35
N SER A 158 0.53 -3.87 -22.27
CA SER A 158 1.16 -4.49 -21.09
C SER A 158 2.58 -3.94 -20.88
N ARG A 159 3.16 -4.13 -19.69
CA ARG A 159 4.53 -3.69 -19.40
C ARG A 159 5.54 -4.26 -20.41
N ALA A 160 5.46 -5.55 -20.73
CA ALA A 160 6.33 -6.19 -21.72
C ALA A 160 6.20 -5.54 -23.11
N GLN A 161 4.97 -5.21 -23.53
CA GLN A 161 4.74 -4.48 -24.78
C GLN A 161 5.29 -3.06 -24.75
N ILE A 162 5.15 -2.34 -23.62
CA ILE A 162 5.72 -1.00 -23.43
C ILE A 162 7.25 -1.06 -23.51
N TYR A 163 7.90 -1.99 -22.81
CA TYR A 163 9.33 -2.21 -22.89
C TYR A 163 9.81 -2.68 -24.27
N ALA A 164 8.92 -3.30 -25.06
CA ALA A 164 9.16 -3.63 -26.48
C ALA A 164 8.92 -2.44 -27.43
N GLY A 165 8.55 -1.26 -26.91
CA GLY A 165 8.42 -0.03 -27.69
C GLY A 165 7.01 0.29 -28.17
N ALA A 166 5.95 -0.29 -27.59
CA ALA A 166 4.57 -0.04 -28.01
C ALA A 166 4.12 1.43 -27.92
N LEU A 167 4.81 2.25 -27.11
CA LEU A 167 4.54 3.69 -26.96
C LEU A 167 5.50 4.59 -27.75
N LYS A 168 6.50 4.00 -28.44
CA LYS A 168 7.55 4.76 -29.13
C LYS A 168 6.94 5.66 -30.21
N GLY A 169 7.39 6.91 -30.24
CA GLY A 169 6.95 7.90 -31.23
C GLY A 169 5.60 8.55 -30.94
N GLN A 170 4.99 8.27 -29.76
CA GLN A 170 3.76 8.93 -29.33
C GLN A 170 4.01 10.25 -28.56
N GLY A 171 5.27 10.56 -28.23
CA GLY A 171 5.63 11.76 -27.47
C GLY A 171 5.10 11.73 -26.04
N LEU A 172 5.10 10.55 -25.42
CA LEU A 172 4.55 10.31 -24.08
C LEU A 172 5.64 10.22 -23.01
N GLU A 173 6.90 10.18 -23.41
CA GLU A 173 8.05 10.15 -22.52
C GLU A 173 8.15 11.48 -21.77
N LEU A 174 7.93 11.44 -20.46
CA LEU A 174 8.12 12.59 -19.57
C LEU A 174 9.61 12.82 -19.30
N GLY A 175 10.39 11.74 -19.28
CA GLY A 175 11.85 11.78 -19.17
C GLY A 175 12.41 10.38 -19.06
N TYR A 176 13.73 10.28 -18.97
CA TYR A 176 14.46 9.02 -18.98
C TYR A 176 15.30 8.89 -17.74
N SER A 177 15.08 7.83 -16.96
CA SER A 177 15.92 7.46 -15.83
C SER A 177 17.08 6.55 -16.27
N LYS A 178 18.15 6.54 -15.48
CA LYS A 178 19.24 5.58 -15.59
C LYS A 178 18.92 4.20 -14.99
N SER A 179 17.83 4.07 -14.24
CA SER A 179 17.50 2.87 -13.47
C SER A 179 16.09 2.36 -13.77
N MET A 180 16.00 1.18 -14.38
CA MET A 180 14.73 0.51 -14.65
C MET A 180 13.98 0.15 -13.36
N ILE A 181 14.73 -0.23 -12.31
CA ILE A 181 14.12 -0.58 -11.02
C ILE A 181 13.59 0.66 -10.30
N ASP A 182 14.25 1.82 -10.39
CA ASP A 182 13.76 3.03 -9.72
C ASP A 182 12.48 3.56 -10.38
N VAL A 183 12.38 3.48 -11.71
CA VAL A 183 11.13 3.73 -12.45
C VAL A 183 10.03 2.80 -11.96
N PHE A 184 10.32 1.49 -11.86
CA PHE A 184 9.35 0.53 -11.35
C PHE A 184 8.93 0.81 -9.90
N MET A 185 9.87 1.19 -9.04
CA MET A 185 9.58 1.53 -7.65
C MET A 185 8.70 2.76 -7.56
N MET A 186 8.95 3.80 -8.35
CA MET A 186 8.07 4.97 -8.43
C MET A 186 6.66 4.59 -8.89
N GLU A 187 6.53 3.69 -9.86
CA GLU A 187 5.21 3.17 -10.30
C GLU A 187 4.49 2.40 -9.19
N VAL A 188 5.21 1.65 -8.35
CA VAL A 188 4.64 0.96 -7.18
C VAL A 188 4.20 1.95 -6.09
N GLN A 189 4.98 3.01 -5.85
CA GLN A 189 4.60 4.08 -4.93
C GLN A 189 3.44 4.94 -5.47
N GLY A 190 3.30 5.01 -6.81
CA GLY A 190 2.25 5.73 -7.52
C GLY A 190 2.59 7.18 -7.85
N SER A 191 3.62 7.74 -7.22
CA SER A 191 4.10 9.10 -7.47
C SER A 191 5.56 9.22 -7.05
N GLY A 192 6.25 10.26 -7.49
CA GLY A 192 7.60 10.57 -7.06
C GLY A 192 8.02 11.99 -7.45
N PHE A 193 9.10 12.46 -6.85
CA PHE A 193 9.80 13.65 -7.33
C PHE A 193 10.80 13.25 -8.41
N VAL A 194 11.01 14.13 -9.37
CA VAL A 194 12.01 13.98 -10.41
C VAL A 194 12.90 15.22 -10.47
N HIS A 195 14.16 14.98 -10.82
CA HIS A 195 15.16 16.01 -11.01
C HIS A 195 15.78 15.83 -12.40
N TYR A 196 15.65 16.85 -13.25
CA TYR A 196 16.13 16.79 -14.63
C TYR A 196 17.63 17.12 -14.74
N GLY A 197 18.21 17.75 -13.72
CA GLY A 197 19.61 18.17 -13.69
C GLY A 197 19.94 19.34 -14.62
N ASP A 198 18.92 20.03 -15.14
CA ASP A 198 19.02 21.30 -15.86
C ASP A 198 19.13 22.49 -14.90
N ASN A 199 18.39 22.42 -13.79
CA ASN A 199 18.49 23.29 -12.62
C ASN A 199 18.30 22.45 -11.35
N ASP A 200 18.45 23.06 -10.16
CA ASP A 200 18.24 22.37 -8.86
C ASP A 200 16.75 22.27 -8.47
N GLU A 201 15.80 22.40 -9.42
CA GLU A 201 14.37 22.33 -9.13
C GLU A 201 13.84 20.89 -9.21
N MET A 202 13.07 20.53 -8.18
CA MET A 202 12.35 19.25 -8.13
C MET A 202 10.97 19.40 -8.75
N GLN A 203 10.62 18.50 -9.66
CA GLN A 203 9.26 18.40 -10.19
C GLN A 203 8.54 17.21 -9.56
N TYR A 204 7.22 17.30 -9.38
CA TYR A 204 6.43 16.21 -8.80
C TYR A 204 5.61 15.50 -9.88
N PHE A 205 5.84 14.20 -10.03
CA PHE A 205 5.05 13.33 -10.89
C PHE A 205 3.98 12.62 -10.05
N GLY A 206 2.75 13.10 -10.19
CA GLY A 206 1.57 12.50 -9.57
C GLY A 206 0.98 11.35 -10.37
N TYR A 207 0.26 10.46 -9.68
CA TYR A 207 -0.47 9.36 -10.31
C TYR A 207 -1.50 9.88 -11.33
N ALA A 208 -1.37 9.47 -12.59
CA ALA A 208 -2.33 9.82 -13.65
C ALA A 208 -3.28 8.66 -14.02
N GLY A 209 -2.84 7.41 -13.88
CA GLY A 209 -3.62 6.25 -14.31
C GLY A 209 -2.80 4.97 -14.39
N LYS A 210 -3.42 3.90 -14.91
CA LYS A 210 -2.79 2.58 -15.09
C LYS A 210 -3.25 1.92 -16.38
N ASN A 211 -2.45 1.01 -16.91
CA ASN A 211 -2.67 0.36 -18.21
C ASN A 211 -3.84 -0.66 -18.26
N GLY A 212 -4.50 -0.93 -17.12
CA GLY A 212 -5.64 -1.85 -17.04
C GLY A 212 -5.28 -3.34 -16.94
N HIS A 213 -3.99 -3.68 -16.77
CA HIS A 213 -3.56 -5.05 -16.43
C HIS A 213 -3.48 -5.21 -14.91
N ARG A 214 -3.57 -6.46 -14.44
CA ARG A 214 -3.45 -6.78 -13.01
C ARG A 214 -1.98 -6.72 -12.60
N TYR A 215 -1.70 -6.11 -11.45
CA TYR A 215 -0.37 -6.12 -10.85
C TYR A 215 0.00 -7.51 -10.32
N VAL A 216 1.24 -7.93 -10.58
CA VAL A 216 1.88 -9.12 -10.01
C VAL A 216 2.96 -8.66 -9.02
N SER A 217 2.95 -9.24 -7.82
CA SER A 217 3.95 -8.90 -6.80
C SER A 217 5.29 -9.51 -7.16
N ILE A 218 6.24 -8.69 -7.59
CA ILE A 218 7.61 -9.15 -7.90
C ILE A 218 8.32 -9.71 -6.65
N GLY A 219 7.99 -9.21 -5.45
CA GLY A 219 8.46 -9.80 -4.20
C GLY A 219 7.97 -11.23 -4.03
N LYS A 220 6.69 -11.52 -4.34
CA LYS A 220 6.19 -12.89 -4.34
C LYS A 220 6.92 -13.75 -5.38
N VAL A 221 7.15 -13.23 -6.58
CA VAL A 221 7.88 -13.97 -7.63
C VAL A 221 9.30 -14.33 -7.16
N LEU A 222 10.01 -13.39 -6.53
CA LEU A 222 11.34 -13.65 -5.97
C LEU A 222 11.34 -14.69 -4.85
N ILE A 223 10.31 -14.70 -4.01
CA ILE A 223 10.12 -15.74 -2.97
C ILE A 223 9.88 -17.10 -3.62
N ASP A 224 8.96 -17.17 -4.59
CA ASP A 224 8.59 -18.41 -5.26
C ASP A 224 9.78 -19.01 -6.05
N ARG A 225 10.69 -18.16 -6.56
CA ARG A 225 11.95 -18.57 -7.20
C ARG A 225 13.07 -18.94 -6.22
N GLY A 226 12.88 -18.73 -4.91
CA GLY A 226 13.89 -18.95 -3.89
C GLY A 226 15.04 -17.93 -3.90
N GLU A 227 14.88 -16.80 -4.60
CA GLU A 227 15.94 -15.79 -4.77
C GLU A 227 16.00 -14.82 -3.58
N VAL A 228 14.86 -14.58 -2.91
CA VAL A 228 14.79 -13.78 -1.68
C VAL A 228 13.88 -14.47 -0.66
N PRO A 229 14.35 -14.76 0.57
CA PRO A 229 13.54 -15.35 1.61
C PRO A 229 12.34 -14.47 2.01
N ARG A 230 11.20 -15.12 2.32
CA ARG A 230 9.93 -14.42 2.66
C ARG A 230 10.05 -13.52 3.88
N ASP A 231 10.76 -13.96 4.90
CA ASP A 231 11.03 -13.24 6.15
C ASP A 231 11.94 -12.02 5.95
N LYS A 232 12.70 -11.99 4.85
CA LYS A 232 13.58 -10.87 4.48
C LYS A 232 12.99 -9.96 3.40
N MET A 233 11.79 -10.27 2.91
CA MET A 233 11.21 -9.54 1.78
C MET A 233 10.83 -8.11 2.17
N SER A 234 11.35 -7.15 1.41
CA SER A 234 11.08 -5.71 1.56
C SER A 234 11.36 -4.99 0.24
N LEU A 235 10.91 -3.74 0.10
CA LEU A 235 11.26 -2.91 -1.06
C LEU A 235 12.79 -2.76 -1.21
N LYS A 236 13.50 -2.64 -0.09
CA LYS A 236 14.97 -2.62 -0.07
C LYS A 236 15.55 -3.94 -0.58
N ALA A 237 15.05 -5.09 -0.11
CA ALA A 237 15.55 -6.38 -0.56
C ALA A 237 15.35 -6.61 -2.07
N ILE A 238 14.22 -6.12 -2.62
CA ILE A 238 13.96 -6.15 -4.07
C ILE A 238 14.95 -5.25 -4.82
N HIS A 239 15.20 -4.04 -4.30
CA HIS A 239 16.15 -3.09 -4.87
C HIS A 239 17.58 -3.65 -4.86
N ASP A 240 18.05 -4.12 -3.70
CA ASP A 240 19.37 -4.76 -3.52
C ASP A 240 19.54 -6.01 -4.40
N TRP A 241 18.45 -6.76 -4.65
CA TRP A 241 18.47 -7.89 -5.58
C TRP A 241 18.65 -7.40 -7.02
N ALA A 242 17.89 -6.37 -7.42
CA ALA A 242 17.87 -5.82 -8.78
C ALA A 242 19.23 -5.22 -9.19
N GLU A 243 19.91 -4.52 -8.28
CA GLU A 243 21.25 -3.93 -8.51
C GLU A 243 22.31 -4.98 -8.88
N LYS A 244 22.11 -6.24 -8.48
CA LYS A 244 23.04 -7.34 -8.73
C LYS A 244 22.74 -8.11 -10.02
N GLN A 245 21.65 -7.79 -10.72
CA GLN A 245 21.21 -8.53 -11.90
C GLN A 245 21.63 -7.87 -13.21
N SER A 246 21.70 -8.68 -14.27
CA SER A 246 21.79 -8.15 -15.63
C SER A 246 20.51 -7.41 -16.01
N PRO A 247 20.57 -6.40 -16.91
CA PRO A 247 19.38 -5.71 -17.39
C PRO A 247 18.33 -6.65 -17.99
N ALA A 248 18.75 -7.73 -18.63
CA ALA A 248 17.85 -8.72 -19.21
C ALA A 248 17.10 -9.52 -18.12
N LYS A 249 17.80 -9.93 -17.05
CA LYS A 249 17.17 -10.69 -15.95
C LYS A 249 16.24 -9.81 -15.12
N LEU A 250 16.62 -8.55 -14.89
CA LEU A 250 15.73 -7.58 -14.26
C LEU A 250 14.47 -7.36 -15.10
N ARG A 251 14.62 -7.10 -16.40
CA ARG A 251 13.49 -6.93 -17.32
C ARG A 251 12.53 -8.12 -17.29
N GLU A 252 13.06 -9.34 -17.32
CA GLU A 252 12.27 -10.57 -17.24
C GLU A 252 11.43 -10.67 -15.95
N LEU A 253 11.99 -10.28 -14.80
CA LEU A 253 11.24 -10.22 -13.54
C LEU A 253 10.14 -9.15 -13.59
N LEU A 254 10.47 -7.96 -14.10
CA LEU A 254 9.52 -6.85 -14.11
C LEU A 254 8.36 -7.11 -15.08
N GLU A 255 8.55 -7.91 -16.12
CA GLU A 255 7.53 -8.29 -17.11
C GLU A 255 6.54 -9.37 -16.64
N GLN A 256 6.69 -9.92 -15.43
CA GLN A 256 5.75 -10.88 -14.82
C GLN A 256 4.40 -10.26 -14.47
#